data_AF-A0A8C8UL31-F1
#
_entry.id   AF-A0A8C8UL31-F1
#
_cell.length_a   1.000
_cell.length_b   1.000
_cell.length_c   1.000
_cell.angle_alpha   90.00
_cell.angle_beta   90.00
_cell.angle_gamma   90.00
#
_symmetry.space_group_name_H-M   'P 1'
#
loop_
_entity.id
_entity.type
_entity.pdbx_description
1 polymer ?
#
loop_
_entity_poly.entity_id
_entity_poly.type
_entity_poly.pdbx_seq_one_letter_code
_entity_poly.pdbx_strand_id
1 'polypeptide(L)'
;MSSFLYSKCWRRAFSKALVTHFHENKVEIASAITKPFPFLMSLRDRGFISEQKFQDSQERCQNLVPVSRVVYDILSDLQNKFSLLLLEVIFSKTHLK
;
A
#
# COMPACT_ATOMS: atom_id res chain seq x y z
N MET A 1 28.07 23.37 -2.56
CA MET A 1 28.05 21.95 -3.00
C MET A 1 27.72 20.95 -1.88
N SER A 2 28.05 21.22 -0.61
CA SER A 2 27.80 20.29 0.51
C SER A 2 26.30 20.05 0.84
N SER A 3 25.47 21.10 0.93
CA SER A 3 24.05 20.97 1.32
C SER A 3 23.20 20.09 0.38
N PHE A 4 23.55 20.07 -0.91
CA PHE A 4 22.83 19.28 -1.92
C PHE A 4 23.07 17.77 -1.75
N LEU A 5 24.31 17.37 -1.44
CA LEU A 5 24.69 15.98 -1.14
C LEU A 5 24.04 15.50 0.16
N TYR A 6 24.03 16.34 1.20
CA TYR A 6 23.30 16.05 2.45
C TYR A 6 21.80 15.83 2.17
N SER A 7 21.16 16.65 1.33
CA SER A 7 19.74 16.49 0.97
C SER A 7 19.42 15.19 0.23
N LYS A 8 20.37 14.67 -0.57
CA LYS A 8 20.20 13.43 -1.32
C LYS A 8 20.37 12.21 -0.42
N CYS A 9 21.39 12.22 0.45
CA CYS A 9 21.59 11.15 1.44
C CYS A 9 20.42 11.05 2.43
N TRP A 10 19.92 12.19 2.92
CA TRP A 10 18.74 12.24 3.80
C TRP A 10 17.49 11.66 3.12
N ARG A 11 17.20 12.06 1.88
CA ARG A 11 16.06 11.50 1.13
C ARG A 11 16.17 9.99 0.94
N ARG A 12 17.36 9.49 0.65
CA ARG A 12 17.60 8.05 0.48
C ARG A 12 17.45 7.28 1.80
N ALA A 13 18.00 7.79 2.89
CA ALA A 13 17.88 7.18 4.21
C ALA A 13 16.42 7.17 4.69
N PHE A 14 15.72 8.29 4.53
CA PHE A 14 14.30 8.43 4.86
C PHE A 14 13.42 7.48 4.03
N SER A 15 13.61 7.43 2.72
CA SER A 15 12.89 6.50 1.84
C SER A 15 13.11 5.04 2.25
N LYS A 16 14.35 4.67 2.58
CA LYS A 16 14.65 3.32 3.08
C LYS A 16 13.94 3.03 4.40
N ALA A 17 13.94 3.97 5.33
CA ALA A 17 13.23 3.82 6.61
C ALA A 17 11.72 3.64 6.40
N LEU A 18 11.10 4.40 5.47
CA LEU A 18 9.69 4.24 5.14
C LEU A 18 9.36 2.87 4.54
N VAL A 19 10.18 2.36 3.62
CA VAL A 19 10.00 1.02 3.03
C VAL A 19 10.13 -0.06 4.11
N THR A 20 11.12 0.05 5.00
CA THR A 20 11.30 -0.87 6.13
C THR A 20 10.09 -0.83 7.06
N HIS A 21 9.64 0.35 7.47
CA HIS A 21 8.46 0.51 8.32
C HIS A 21 7.21 -0.06 7.64
N PHE A 22 7.03 0.20 6.35
CA PHE A 22 5.91 -0.38 5.58
C PHE A 22 5.95 -1.90 5.61
N HIS A 23 7.12 -2.51 5.43
CA HIS A 23 7.31 -3.96 5.45
C HIS A 23 6.96 -4.58 6.80
N GLU A 24 7.46 -3.99 7.89
CA GLU A 24 7.26 -4.48 9.27
C GLU A 24 5.79 -4.39 9.69
N ASN A 25 5.07 -3.36 9.24
CA ASN A 25 3.69 -3.09 9.66
C ASN A 25 2.62 -3.61 8.68
N LYS A 26 2.98 -4.39 7.64
CA LYS A 26 2.00 -4.84 6.63
C LYS A 26 0.80 -5.58 7.22
N VAL A 27 1.02 -6.40 8.25
CA VAL A 27 -0.04 -7.18 8.90
C VAL A 27 -1.02 -6.26 9.61
N GLU A 28 -0.52 -5.25 10.31
CA GLU A 28 -1.34 -4.25 11.01
C GLU A 28 -2.12 -3.36 10.04
N ILE A 29 -1.46 -2.92 8.97
CA ILE A 29 -2.13 -2.15 7.91
C ILE A 29 -3.25 -2.99 7.28
N ALA A 30 -2.98 -4.26 6.99
CA ALA A 30 -3.95 -5.16 6.39
C ALA A 30 -5.14 -5.48 7.32
N SER A 31 -4.92 -5.55 8.63
CA SER A 31 -5.99 -5.77 9.60
C SER A 31 -6.85 -4.52 9.83
N ALA A 32 -6.26 -3.31 9.72
CA ALA A 32 -6.98 -2.05 9.84
C ALA A 32 -7.93 -1.76 8.67
N ILE A 33 -7.59 -2.26 7.46
CA ILE A 33 -8.43 -2.09 6.26
C ILE A 33 -9.62 -3.05 6.32
N THR A 34 -10.77 -2.52 6.75
CA THR A 34 -12.00 -3.32 6.89
C THR A 34 -12.98 -3.17 5.73
N LYS A 35 -12.77 -2.18 4.86
CA LYS A 35 -13.65 -1.90 3.70
C LYS A 35 -12.90 -2.25 2.41
N PRO A 36 -13.07 -3.47 1.86
CA PRO A 36 -12.31 -3.91 0.69
C PRO A 36 -12.60 -3.06 -0.55
N PHE A 37 -13.87 -2.74 -0.82
CA PHE A 37 -14.24 -2.02 -2.03
C PHE A 37 -13.59 -0.62 -2.15
N PRO A 38 -13.73 0.31 -1.17
CA PRO A 38 -13.07 1.61 -1.26
C PRO A 38 -11.54 1.51 -1.38
N PHE A 39 -10.92 0.54 -0.72
CA PHE A 39 -9.48 0.31 -0.77
C PHE A 39 -9.02 -0.11 -2.17
N LEU A 40 -9.60 -1.20 -2.70
CA LEU A 40 -9.27 -1.74 -4.01
C LEU A 40 -9.55 -0.72 -5.13
N MET A 41 -10.68 -0.03 -5.06
CA MET A 41 -11.07 1.00 -6.03
C MET A 41 -10.05 2.15 -6.07
N SER A 42 -9.62 2.62 -4.90
CA SER A 42 -8.66 3.73 -4.80
C SER A 42 -7.28 3.37 -5.37
N LEU A 43 -6.84 2.11 -5.17
CA LEU A 43 -5.60 1.61 -5.76
C LEU A 43 -5.69 1.52 -7.28
N ARG A 44 -6.82 1.06 -7.80
CA ARG A 44 -7.07 0.94 -9.23
C ARG A 44 -7.11 2.30 -9.92
N ASP A 45 -7.93 3.23 -9.41
CA ASP A 45 -8.15 4.54 -10.03
C ASP A 45 -6.85 5.37 -10.12
N ARG A 46 -5.87 5.04 -9.28
CA ARG A 46 -4.54 5.67 -9.25
C ARG A 46 -3.45 4.86 -9.94
N GLY A 47 -3.81 3.74 -10.56
CA GLY A 47 -2.91 2.92 -11.38
C GLY A 47 -1.93 2.04 -10.59
N PHE A 48 -2.14 1.83 -9.29
CA PHE A 48 -1.29 0.94 -8.48
C PHE A 48 -1.55 -0.54 -8.79
N ILE A 49 -2.80 -0.88 -9.10
CA ILE A 49 -3.22 -2.22 -9.52
C ILE A 49 -3.93 -2.14 -10.87
N SER A 50 -3.86 -3.20 -11.67
CA SER A 50 -4.61 -3.31 -12.91
C SER A 50 -6.09 -3.60 -12.64
N GLU A 51 -6.95 -3.37 -13.63
CA GLU A 51 -8.36 -3.78 -13.58
C GLU A 51 -8.49 -5.28 -13.31
N GLN A 52 -7.67 -6.11 -13.95
CA GLN A 52 -7.65 -7.56 -13.70
C GLN A 52 -7.36 -7.87 -12.23
N LYS A 53 -6.31 -7.26 -11.65
CA LYS A 53 -5.94 -7.48 -10.25
C LYS A 53 -7.03 -6.99 -9.29
N PHE A 54 -7.74 -5.91 -9.65
CA PHE A 54 -8.90 -5.43 -8.92
C PHE A 54 -10.03 -6.47 -8.90
N GLN A 55 -10.42 -7.00 -10.07
CA GLN A 55 -11.47 -8.00 -10.19
C GLN A 55 -11.11 -9.29 -9.43
N ASP A 56 -9.90 -9.81 -9.62
CA ASP A 56 -9.41 -11.00 -8.92
C ASP A 56 -9.45 -10.81 -7.40
N SER A 57 -9.04 -9.63 -6.91
CA SER A 57 -9.04 -9.34 -5.47
C SER A 57 -10.46 -9.19 -4.92
N GLN A 58 -11.38 -8.62 -5.70
CA GLN A 58 -12.77 -8.48 -5.33
C GLN A 58 -13.46 -9.85 -5.25
N GLU A 59 -13.22 -10.72 -6.23
CA GLU A 59 -13.71 -12.10 -6.26
C GLU A 59 -13.18 -12.89 -5.06
N ARG A 60 -11.87 -12.78 -4.75
CA ARG A 60 -11.29 -13.44 -3.56
C ARG A 60 -11.96 -12.98 -2.26
N CYS A 61 -12.28 -11.69 -2.12
CA CYS A 61 -13.03 -11.20 -0.96
C CYS A 61 -14.45 -11.78 -0.87
N GLN A 62 -15.08 -12.11 -2.00
CA GLN A 62 -16.41 -12.73 -2.05
C GLN A 62 -16.34 -14.24 -1.73
N ASN A 63 -15.27 -14.92 -2.14
CA ASN A 63 -15.05 -16.37 -1.94
C ASN A 63 -14.57 -16.73 -0.51
N LEU A 64 -15.01 -16.00 0.52
CA LEU A 64 -14.69 -16.22 1.93
C LEU A 64 -13.19 -16.15 2.30
N VAL A 65 -12.33 -15.62 1.43
CA VAL A 65 -10.96 -15.29 1.82
C VAL A 65 -11.02 -14.08 2.76
N PRO A 66 -10.37 -14.12 3.93
CA PRO A 66 -10.33 -12.97 4.83
C PRO A 66 -9.82 -11.72 4.10
N VAL A 67 -10.53 -10.60 4.24
CA VAL A 67 -10.17 -9.33 3.60
C VAL A 67 -8.73 -8.93 3.92
N SER A 68 -8.31 -9.09 5.18
CA SER A 68 -6.94 -8.82 5.61
C SER A 68 -5.90 -9.64 4.85
N ARG A 69 -6.21 -10.88 4.45
CA ARG A 69 -5.31 -11.71 3.65
C ARG A 69 -5.20 -11.19 2.22
N VAL A 70 -6.33 -10.82 1.61
CA VAL A 70 -6.34 -10.21 0.27
C VAL A 70 -5.56 -8.89 0.27
N VAL A 71 -5.78 -8.05 1.28
CA VAL A 71 -5.07 -6.78 1.44
C VAL A 71 -3.57 -7.02 1.64
N TYR A 72 -3.18 -7.96 2.49
CA TYR A 72 -1.77 -8.29 2.71
C TYR A 72 -1.04 -8.72 1.42
N ASP A 73 -1.69 -9.54 0.59
CA ASP A 73 -1.14 -9.97 -0.69
C ASP A 73 -0.91 -8.76 -1.62
N ILE A 74 -1.88 -7.86 -1.69
CA ILE A 74 -1.77 -6.62 -2.49
C ILE A 74 -0.66 -5.73 -1.96
N LEU A 75 -0.57 -5.51 -0.65
CA LEU A 75 0.50 -4.72 -0.03
C LEU A 75 1.88 -5.32 -0.31
N SER A 76 1.97 -6.66 -0.37
CA SER A 76 3.20 -7.37 -0.70
C SER A 76 3.60 -7.18 -2.17
N ASP A 77 2.64 -7.19 -3.10
CA ASP A 77 2.90 -6.86 -4.50
C ASP A 77 3.34 -5.40 -4.69
N LEU A 78 2.72 -4.49 -3.94
CA LEU A 78 3.00 -3.05 -4.02
C LEU A 78 4.31 -2.66 -3.33
N GLN A 79 4.84 -3.50 -2.44
CA GLN A 79 6.12 -3.27 -1.76
C GLN A 79 7.28 -3.07 -2.76
N ASN A 80 7.28 -3.79 -3.87
CA ASN A 80 8.30 -3.66 -4.92
C ASN A 80 8.16 -2.37 -5.74
N LYS A 81 7.00 -1.72 -5.67
CA LYS A 81 6.66 -0.48 -6.39
C LYS A 81 6.38 0.66 -5.41
N PHE A 82 7.04 0.61 -4.25
CA PHE A 82 6.78 1.54 -3.16
C PHE A 82 6.99 3.00 -3.58
N SER A 83 6.04 3.86 -3.21
CA SER A 83 6.08 5.29 -3.49
C SER A 83 5.35 6.07 -2.40
N LEU A 84 5.65 7.37 -2.29
CA LEU A 84 4.94 8.24 -1.36
C LEU A 84 3.44 8.36 -1.71
N LEU A 85 3.12 8.38 -3.00
CA LEU A 85 1.73 8.38 -3.47
C LEU A 85 0.97 7.13 -3.01
N LEU A 86 1.63 5.97 -2.95
CA LEU A 86 1.02 4.75 -2.43
C LEU A 86 0.65 4.91 -0.94
N LEU A 87 1.55 5.49 -0.13
CA LEU A 87 1.28 5.75 1.29
C LEU A 87 0.08 6.68 1.45
N GLU A 88 0.00 7.76 0.68
CA GLU A 88 -1.13 8.69 0.73
C GLU A 88 -2.48 7.99 0.47
N VAL A 89 -2.49 6.99 -0.41
CA VAL A 89 -3.70 6.21 -0.69
C VAL A 89 -4.04 5.28 0.46
N ILE A 90 -3.07 4.51 0.95
CA ILE A 90 -3.28 3.52 2.01
C ILE A 90 -3.72 4.19 3.32
N PHE A 91 -3.08 5.31 3.68
CA PHE A 91 -3.36 6.06 4.89
C PHE A 91 -4.46 7.12 4.71
N SER A 92 -5.19 7.05 3.60
CA SER A 92 -6.38 7.87 3.39
C SER A 92 -7.41 7.62 4.48
N LYS A 93 -8.05 8.68 4.96
CA LYS A 93 -9.19 8.62 5.91
C LYS A 93 -10.32 7.71 5.43
N THR A 94 -10.40 7.43 4.13
CA THR A 94 -11.42 6.54 3.57
C THR A 94 -11.19 5.07 3.92
N HIS A 95 -9.96 4.69 4.28
CA HIS A 95 -9.56 3.29 4.48
C HIS A 95 -9.28 2.94 5.95
N LEU A 96 -8.88 3.92 6.76
CA LEU A 96 -8.66 3.78 8.19
C LEU A 96 -9.99 3.94 8.94
N LYS A 97 -10.37 2.91 9.72
CA LYS A 97 -11.51 2.98 10.65
C LYS A 97 -11.09 3.59 11.97
#